data_AF-A0A8H3FIR4-F1
#
_entry.id   AF-A0A8H3FIR4-F1
#
_cell.length_a   1.000
_cell.length_b   1.000
_cell.length_c   1.000
_cell.angle_alpha   90.00
_cell.angle_beta   90.00
_cell.angle_gamma   90.00
#
_symmetry.space_group_name_H-M   'P 1'
#
loop_
_entity.id
_entity.type
_entity.pdbx_description
1 polymer ?
#
loop_
_entity_poly.entity_id
_entity_poly.type
_entity_poly.pdbx_seq_one_letter_code
_entity_poly.pdbx_strand_id
1 'polypeptide(L)' 'MQVSGVLNLVFPPAGTYVINKQPANQQIWLSSPISGPKRYDFVRDGDGKGLWVYLRDGSTLTTLLNDELSLEFESPESD' A
#
# COMPACT_ATOMS: atom_id res chain seq x y z
N MET A 1 0.67 -18.81 -7.80
CA MET A 1 1.56 -19.32 -6.73
C MET A 1 2.04 -18.10 -5.96
N GLN A 2 1.66 -17.96 -4.68
CA GLN A 2 2.08 -16.81 -3.89
C GLN A 2 3.48 -17.09 -3.32
N VAL A 3 4.43 -16.21 -3.60
CA VAL A 3 5.77 -16.28 -3.01
C VAL A 3 5.69 -15.59 -1.64
N SER A 4 6.32 -16.15 -0.60
CA SER A 4 6.28 -15.58 0.75
C SER A 4 6.68 -14.09 0.74
N GLY A 5 5.82 -13.22 1.26
CA GLY A 5 6.04 -11.77 1.29
C GLY A 5 5.57 -11.00 0.06
N VAL A 6 5.13 -11.68 -1.01
CA VAL A 6 4.56 -11.05 -2.22
C VAL A 6 3.06 -11.31 -2.30
N LEU A 7 2.27 -10.25 -2.43
CA LEU A 7 0.85 -10.28 -2.74
C LEU A 7 0.65 -9.82 -4.18
N ASN A 8 -0.04 -10.64 -4.98
CA ASN A 8 -0.48 -10.29 -6.33
C ASN A 8 -1.99 -10.10 -6.28
N LEU A 9 -2.47 -8.91 -6.64
CA LEU A 9 -3.88 -8.58 -6.72
C LEU A 9 -4.25 -8.33 -8.19
N VAL A 10 -5.09 -9.20 -8.74
CA VAL A 10 -5.64 -9.02 -10.10
C VAL A 10 -6.95 -8.27 -9.97
N PHE A 11 -7.03 -7.08 -10.56
CA PHE A 11 -8.18 -6.20 -10.48
C PHE A 11 -8.55 -5.65 -11.87
N PRO A 12 -9.34 -6.40 -12.66
CA PRO A 12 -9.80 -5.93 -13.97
C PRO A 12 -10.79 -4.77 -13.84
N PRO A 13 -10.78 -3.77 -14.75
CA PRO A 13 -9.93 -3.67 -15.95
C PRO A 13 -8.55 -3.04 -15.68
N ALA A 14 -8.27 -2.59 -14.45
CA ALA A 14 -7.05 -1.84 -14.12
C ALA A 14 -5.75 -2.65 -14.32
N GLY A 15 -5.76 -3.96 -14.04
CA GLY A 15 -4.62 -4.85 -14.25
C GLY A 15 -4.17 -5.57 -12.98
N THR A 16 -2.88 -5.85 -12.88
CA THR A 16 -2.31 -6.58 -11.73
C THR A 16 -1.43 -5.68 -10.89
N TYR A 17 -1.75 -5.59 -9.61
CA TYR A 17 -0.95 -4.97 -8.58
C TYR A 17 -0.01 -6.00 -7.96
N VAL A 18 1.25 -5.63 -7.73
CA VAL A 18 2.21 -6.45 -7.00
C VAL A 18 2.67 -5.69 -5.77
N ILE A 19 2.38 -6.23 -4.58
CA ILE A 19 2.79 -5.67 -3.30
C ILE A 19 3.80 -6.63 -2.68
N ASN A 20 5.01 -6.15 -2.44
CA ASN A 20 6.10 -6.95 -1.94
C ASN A 20 6.64 -6.37 -0.63
N LYS A 21 6.69 -7.19 0.42
CA LYS A 21 7.36 -6.84 1.68
C LYS A 21 8.87 -7.04 1.52
N GLN A 22 9.64 -6.04 1.92
CA GLN A 22 11.10 -6.06 1.92
C GLN A 22 11.62 -5.91 3.37
N PRO A 23 11.72 -7.01 4.14
CA PRO A 23 12.08 -6.95 5.56
C PRO A 23 13.45 -6.34 5.84
N ALA A 24 14.44 -6.62 4.99
CA ALA A 24 15.82 -6.16 5.18
C ALA A 24 15.92 -4.62 5.22
N ASN A 25 15.10 -3.94 4.42
CA ASN A 25 15.10 -2.48 4.33
C ASN A 25 13.92 -1.84 5.07
N GLN A 26 13.08 -2.67 5.73
CA GLN A 26 11.83 -2.22 6.37
C GLN A 26 10.92 -1.45 5.40
N GLN A 27 10.74 -1.98 4.19
CA GLN A 27 9.99 -1.33 3.12
C GLN A 27 8.83 -2.20 2.61
N ILE A 28 7.87 -1.54 1.98
CA ILE A 28 6.89 -2.17 1.09
C ILE A 28 7.08 -1.61 -0.31
N TRP A 29 7.18 -2.48 -1.31
CA TRP A 29 7.24 -2.10 -2.71
C TRP A 29 5.91 -2.40 -3.37
N LEU A 30 5.38 -1.40 -4.06
CA LEU A 30 4.17 -1.51 -4.85
C LEU A 30 4.54 -1.39 -6.33
N SER A 31 4.02 -2.29 -7.16
CA SER A 31 3.88 -2.10 -8.60
C SER A 31 2.39 -1.91 -8.88
N SER A 32 1.96 -0.67 -9.11
CA SER A 32 0.60 -0.35 -9.55
C SER A 32 0.54 -0.31 -11.08
N PRO A 33 -0.51 -0.87 -11.72
CA PRO A 33 -0.74 -0.68 -13.14
C PRO A 33 -1.22 0.75 -13.49
N ILE A 34 -1.59 1.56 -12.49
CA ILE A 34 -2.10 2.93 -12.67
C ILE A 34 -0.99 3.96 -12.41
N SER A 35 -0.39 3.94 -11.21
CA SER A 35 0.61 4.93 -10.79
C SER A 35 2.07 4.46 -10.90
N GLY A 36 2.29 3.23 -11.35
CA GLY A 36 3.62 2.65 -11.51
C GLY A 36 4.27 2.23 -10.18
N PRO A 37 5.61 2.11 -10.13
CA PRO A 37 6.31 1.58 -8.98
C PRO A 37 6.46 2.62 -7.86
N LYS A 38 6.18 2.22 -6.62
CA LYS A 38 6.38 3.02 -5.40
C LYS A 38 7.06 2.20 -4.31
N ARG A 39 7.86 2.87 -3.48
CA ARG A 39 8.53 2.29 -2.31
C ARG A 39 8.08 3.05 -1.08
N TYR A 40 7.52 2.33 -0.12
CA TYR A 40 6.96 2.92 1.09
C TYR A 40 7.84 2.55 2.29
N ASP A 41 8.11 3.56 3.11
CA ASP A 41 8.85 3.44 4.36
C ASP A 41 7.86 3.57 5.54
N PHE A 42 8.12 2.85 6.63
CA PHE A 42 7.26 2.92 7.81
C PHE A 42 7.62 4.14 8.66
N VAL A 43 6.70 5.10 8.74
CA VAL A 43 6.83 6.30 9.56
C VAL A 43 5.96 6.13 10.80
N ARG A 44 6.60 6.12 11.97
CA ARG A 44 5.91 6.01 13.27
C ARG A 44 5.34 7.35 13.70
N ASP A 45 4.20 7.32 14.36
CA ASP A 45 3.72 8.43 15.19
C ASP A 45 4.22 8.30 16.64
N GLY A 46 3.92 9.32 17.46
CA GLY A 46 4.34 9.38 18.86
C GLY A 46 3.68 8.33 19.77
N ASP A 47 2.60 7.70 19.32
CA ASP A 47 1.80 6.74 20.09
C ASP A 47 2.07 5.28 19.69
N GLY A 48 3.14 5.05 18.91
CA GLY A 48 3.58 3.71 18.51
C GLY A 48 2.81 3.11 17.33
N LYS A 49 1.89 3.86 16.72
CA LYS A 49 1.30 3.51 15.42
C LYS A 49 2.18 4.07 14.31
N GLY A 50 1.82 3.83 13.06
CA GLY A 50 2.56 4.36 11.93
C GLY A 50 1.92 4.05 10.59
N LEU A 51 2.40 4.76 9.57
CA LEU A 51 1.90 4.68 8.21
C LEU A 51 3.03 4.30 7.27
N TRP A 52 2.67 3.60 6.19
CA TRP A 52 3.56 3.34 5.07
C TRP A 52 3.50 4.54 4.14
N VAL A 53 4.57 5.34 4.10
CA VAL A 53 4.61 6.63 3.40
C VAL A 53 5.57 6.55 2.23
N TYR A 54 5.14 7.04 1.07
CA TYR A 54 6.03 7.23 -0.06
C TYR A 54 6.73 8.59 0.10
N LEU A 55 7.99 8.56 0.51
CA LEU A 55 8.73 9.77 0.90
C LEU A 55 8.92 10.79 -0.23
N ARG A 56 8.66 10.41 -1.49
CA ARG A 56 8.81 11.32 -2.63
C ARG A 56 7.68 12.34 -2.75
N ASP A 57 6.45 11.92 -2.48
CA ASP A 57 5.25 12.76 -2.65
C ASP A 57 4.41 12.87 -1.36
N GLY A 58 4.77 12.14 -0.30
CA GLY A 58 4.09 12.15 0.99
C GLY A 58 2.80 11.32 1.03
N SER A 59 2.39 10.70 -0.09
CA SER A 59 1.21 9.83 -0.12
C SER A 59 1.41 8.58 0.74
N THR A 60 0.32 8.04 1.29
CA THR A 60 0.36 6.78 2.04
C THR A 60 -0.04 5.61 1.14
N LEU A 61 0.42 4.41 1.48
CA LEU A 61 0.00 3.19 0.77
C LEU A 61 -1.52 3.01 0.85
N THR A 62 -2.11 3.28 2.02
CA THR A 62 -3.55 3.13 2.26
C THR A 62 -4.36 4.09 1.40
N THR A 63 -4.03 5.39 1.42
CA THR A 63 -4.74 6.40 0.61
C THR A 63 -4.66 6.06 -0.87
N LEU A 64 -3.47 5.68 -1.36
CA LEU A 64 -3.29 5.35 -2.77
C LEU A 64 -4.10 4.11 -3.19
N LEU A 65 -4.10 3.05 -2.37
CA LEU A 65 -4.90 1.86 -2.69
C LEU A 65 -6.40 2.15 -2.65
N ASN A 66 -6.86 2.97 -1.70
CA ASN A 66 -8.27 3.35 -1.64
C ASN A 66 -8.70 4.13 -2.89
N ASP A 67 -7.88 5.09 -3.32
CA ASP A 67 -8.16 5.92 -4.50
C ASP A 67 -8.16 5.07 -5.78
N GLU A 68 -7.12 4.24 -5.98
CA GLU A 68 -6.93 3.45 -7.20
C GLU A 68 -7.92 2.28 -7.33
N LEU A 69 -8.36 1.72 -6.20
CA LEU A 69 -9.30 0.59 -6.17
C LEU A 69 -10.74 1.03 -5.88
N SER A 70 -10.96 2.34 -5.68
CA SER A 70 -12.27 2.91 -5.29
C SER A 70 -12.89 2.19 -4.09
N LEU A 71 -12.06 1.90 -3.08
CA LEU A 71 -12.49 1.21 -1.88
C LEU A 71 -13.17 2.20 -0.94
N GLU A 72 -14.50 2.13 -0.85
CA GLU A 72 -15.26 2.78 0.19
C GLU A 72 -15.16 1.93 1.48
N PHE A 73 -14.48 2.47 2.50
CA PHE A 73 -14.48 1.88 3.83
C PHE A 73 -15.41 2.71 4.73
N GLU A 74 -16.47 2.08 5.26
CA GLU A 74 -17.18 2.63 6.42
C GLU A 74 -16.20 2.65 7.61
N SER A 75 -16.00 3.82 8.21
CA SER A 75 -15.26 3.93 9.46
C SER A 75 -16.06 3.21 10.55
N PRO A 76 -15.50 2.25 11.30
CA PRO A 76 -16.21 1.54 12.37
C PRO A 76 -16.48 2.40 13.63
N GLU A 77 -16.53 3.72 13.51
CA GLU A 77 -16.86 4.65 14.61
C GLU A 77 -18.20 5.35 14.32
N SER A 78 -19.28 4.60 14.47
CA SER A 78 -20.61 5.14 14.75
C SER A 78 -21.43 4.11 15.53
N ASP A 79 -21.08 3.90 16.79
CA ASP A 79 -21.97 3.51 17.89
C ASP A 79 -21.36 3.96 19.23
#